data_AF-A0A7V2AW35-F1
#
_entry.id   AF-A0A7V2AW35-F1
#
_cell.length_a   1.000
_cell.length_b   1.000
_cell.length_c   1.000
_cell.angle_alpha   90.00
_cell.angle_beta   90.00
_cell.angle_gamma   90.00
#
_symmetry.space_group_name_H-M   'P 1'
#
loop_
_entity.id
_entity.type
_entity.pdbx_description
1 polymer ?
#
loop_
_entity_poly.entity_id
_entity_poly.type
_entity_poly.pdbx_seq_one_letter_code
_entity_poly.pdbx_strand_id
1 'polypeptide(L)' 'YRFASLLGMTERKQADITAAREITAEFAKISPDDPVKYDFALTRLGIRRDEDRAELLAKLGIRSPAGKAGSR' A
#
# COMPACT_ATOMS: atom_id res chain seq x y z
N TYR A 1 -4.13 3.04 -1.73
CA TYR A 1 -3.15 4.02 -1.23
C TYR A 1 -2.39 3.57 0.03
N ARG A 2 -2.99 3.51 1.24
CA ARG A 2 -2.25 3.20 2.49
C ARG A 2 -1.41 1.91 2.42
N PHE A 3 -2.00 0.83 1.91
CA PHE A 3 -1.28 -0.44 1.75
C PHE A 3 -0.13 -0.34 0.73
N ALA A 4 -0.38 0.27 -0.42
CA ALA A 4 0.64 0.48 -1.45
C ALA A 4 1.81 1.36 -0.96
N SER A 5 1.53 2.38 -0.13
CA SER A 5 2.58 3.18 0.52
C SER A 5 3.42 2.35 1.50
N LEU A 6 2.79 1.46 2.28
CA LEU A 6 3.51 0.54 3.18
C LEU A 6 4.38 -0.48 2.42
N LEU A 7 3.99 -0.85 1.20
CA LEU A 7 4.78 -1.67 0.30
C LEU A 7 5.89 -0.90 -0.44
N GLY A 8 6.01 0.41 -0.22
CA GLY A 8 7.02 1.25 -0.88
C GLY A 8 6.69 1.57 -2.35
N MET A 9 5.45 1.39 -2.80
CA MET A 9 5.05 1.68 -4.18
C MET A 9 4.89 3.18 -4.46
N THR A 10 4.79 4.00 -3.41
CA THR A 10 4.78 5.46 -3.51
C THR A 10 5.29 6.06 -2.20
N GLU A 11 6.08 7.14 -2.31
CA GLU A 11 6.56 7.93 -1.17
C GLU A 11 5.69 9.16 -0.89
N ARG A 12 4.68 9.42 -1.73
CA ARG A 12 3.77 10.55 -1.53
C ARG A 12 3.05 10.39 -0.21
N LYS A 13 2.77 11.50 0.46
CA LYS A 13 2.01 11.56 1.73
C LYS A 13 0.51 11.82 1.55
N GLN A 14 0.08 12.15 0.32
CA GLN A 14 -1.32 12.39 -0.02
C GLN A 14 -1.82 11.35 -1.04
N ALA A 15 -3.08 10.95 -0.86
CA ALA A 15 -3.80 10.07 -1.78
C ALA A 15 -4.37 10.86 -2.96
N ASP A 16 -3.49 11.45 -3.78
CA ASP A 16 -3.87 12.20 -4.97
C ASP A 16 -3.81 11.34 -6.25
N ILE A 17 -4.23 11.91 -7.38
CA ILE A 17 -4.21 11.22 -8.68
C ILE A 17 -2.79 10.82 -9.10
N THR A 18 -1.77 11.58 -8.66
CA THR A 18 -0.37 11.24 -8.92
C THR A 18 0.03 9.98 -8.17
N ALA A 19 -0.31 9.87 -6.89
CA ALA A 19 -0.08 8.65 -6.11
C ALA A 19 -0.80 7.45 -6.73
N ALA A 20 -2.03 7.63 -7.23
CA ALA A 20 -2.75 6.56 -7.92
C ALA A 20 -1.97 6.08 -9.16
N ARG A 21 -1.47 7.00 -9.98
CA ARG A 21 -0.67 6.67 -11.17
C ARG A 21 0.66 5.98 -10.84
N GLU A 22 1.36 6.43 -9.80
CA GLU A 22 2.59 5.79 -9.31
C GLU A 22 2.33 4.34 -8.89
N ILE A 23 1.28 4.13 -8.10
CA ILE A 23 0.89 2.79 -7.62
C ILE A 23 0.51 1.88 -8.80
N THR A 24 -0.30 2.37 -9.75
CA THR A 24 -0.67 1.59 -10.94
C THR A 24 0.54 1.25 -11.80
N ALA A 25 1.53 2.15 -11.91
CA ALA A 25 2.78 1.87 -12.62
C ALA A 25 3.61 0.76 -11.96
N GLU A 26 3.65 0.70 -10.62
CA GLU A 26 4.27 -0.41 -9.90
C GLU A 26 3.52 -1.73 -10.13
N PHE A 27 2.18 -1.72 -10.14
CA PHE A 27 1.41 -2.91 -10.47
C PHE A 27 1.57 -3.37 -11.92
N ALA A 28 1.80 -2.46 -12.86
CA ALA A 28 2.09 -2.79 -14.26
C ALA A 28 3.39 -3.59 -14.41
N LYS A 29 4.34 -3.48 -13.49
CA LYS A 29 5.54 -4.33 -13.47
C LYS A 29 5.24 -5.77 -13.08
N ILE A 30 4.14 -6.00 -12.36
CA ILE A 30 3.73 -7.33 -11.85
C ILE A 30 2.70 -7.97 -12.79
N SER A 31 1.74 -7.18 -13.27
CA SER A 31 0.64 -7.59 -14.13
C SER A 31 0.47 -6.56 -15.25
N PRO A 32 1.32 -6.62 -16.30
CA PRO A 32 1.31 -5.62 -17.37
C PRO A 32 0.00 -5.61 -18.17
N ASP A 33 -0.64 -6.77 -18.33
CA ASP A 33 -1.87 -6.91 -19.10
C ASP A 33 -3.10 -6.32 -18.38
N ASP A 34 -3.06 -6.28 -17.06
CA ASP A 34 -4.10 -5.70 -16.21
C ASP A 34 -3.48 -5.17 -14.90
N PRO A 35 -2.97 -3.92 -14.91
CA PRO A 35 -2.34 -3.31 -13.74
C PRO A 35 -3.35 -2.88 -12.67
N VAL A 36 -4.65 -2.86 -12.97
CA VAL A 36 -5.72 -2.45 -12.03
C VAL A 36 -6.43 -3.65 -11.38
N LYS A 37 -6.09 -4.88 -11.80
CA LYS A 37 -6.61 -6.15 -11.29
C LYS A 37 -6.73 -6.22 -9.76
N TYR A 38 -5.80 -5.60 -9.05
CA TYR A 38 -5.70 -5.68 -7.59
C TYR A 38 -6.50 -4.60 -6.85
N ASP A 39 -7.05 -3.60 -7.54
CA ASP A 39 -7.73 -2.46 -6.90
C ASP A 39 -8.90 -2.90 -6.00
N PHE A 40 -9.68 -3.87 -6.46
CA PHE A 40 -10.78 -4.45 -5.68
C PHE A 40 -10.28 -5.14 -4.40
N ALA A 41 -9.19 -5.91 -4.48
CA ALA A 41 -8.61 -6.55 -3.30
C ALA A 41 -8.01 -5.51 -2.32
N LEU A 42 -7.37 -4.48 -2.85
CA LEU A 42 -6.72 -3.42 -2.07
C LEU A 42 -7.72 -2.54 -1.31
N THR A 43 -8.91 -2.28 -1.87
CA THR A 43 -9.98 -1.57 -1.12
C THR A 43 -10.39 -2.35 0.12
N ARG A 44 -10.56 -3.66 0.00
CA ARG A 44 -10.91 -4.54 1.13
C ARG A 44 -9.81 -4.55 2.19
N LEU A 45 -8.54 -4.56 1.78
CA LEU A 45 -7.39 -4.50 2.69
C LEU A 45 -7.23 -3.13 3.35
N GLY A 46 -7.60 -2.05 2.66
CA GLY A 46 -7.55 -0.69 3.18
C GLY A 46 -8.63 -0.34 4.20
N ILE A 47 -9.77 -1.07 4.19
CA ILE A 47 -10.91 -0.88 5.08
C ILE A 47 -10.80 -1.72 6.37
N ARG A 48 -9.98 -2.78 6.37
CA ARG A 48 -9.76 -3.64 7.55
C ARG A 48 -9.04 -2.88 8.68
N ARG A 49 -9.24 -3.35 9.92
CA ARG A 49 -8.69 -2.70 11.12
C ARG A 49 -7.16 -2.72 11.09
N ASP A 50 -6.55 -1.80 11.83
CA ASP A 50 -5.09 -1.66 11.87
C ASP A 50 -4.38 -2.94 12.37
N GLU A 51 -5.03 -3.71 13.26
CA GLU A 51 -4.58 -5.02 13.77
C GLU A 51 -4.46 -6.06 12.65
N ASP A 52 -5.48 -6.18 11.79
CA ASP A 52 -5.48 -7.10 10.62
C ASP A 52 -4.35 -6.75 9.63
N ARG A 53 -4.04 -5.45 9.50
CA ARG A 53 -2.99 -4.96 8.61
C ARG A 53 -1.60 -5.29 9.15
N ALA A 54 -1.38 -5.12 10.45
CA ALA A 54 -0.11 -5.47 11.08
C ALA A 54 0.18 -6.98 10.97
N GLU A 55 -0.84 -7.82 11.22
CA GLU A 55 -0.72 -9.28 11.06
C GLU A 55 -0.42 -9.66 9.60
N LEU A 56 -1.09 -9.04 8.64
CA LEU A 56 -0.84 -9.27 7.21
C LEU A 56 0.60 -8.91 6.81
N LEU A 57 1.10 -7.76 7.26
CA LEU A 57 2.49 -7.35 6.98
C LEU A 57 3.49 -8.33 7.60
N ALA A 58 3.23 -8.78 8.83
CA ALA A 58 4.04 -9.79 9.50
C ALA A 58 4.07 -11.12 8.71
N LYS A 59 2.92 -11.59 8.20
CA LYS A 59 2.84 -12.79 7.34
C LYS A 59 3.59 -12.65 6.02
N LEU A 60 3.69 -11.44 5.48
CA LEU A 60 4.45 -11.15 4.26
C LEU A 60 5.96 -10.99 4.52
N GLY A 61 6.42 -11.10 5.77
CA GLY A 61 7.82 -10.85 6.15
C GLY A 61 8.24 -9.38 5.99
N ILE A 62 7.28 -8.49 5.74
CA ILE A 62 7.53 -7.06 5.58
C ILE A 62 7.52 -6.47 6.99
N ARG A 63 8.69 -6.01 7.46
CA ARG A 63 8.76 -5.26 8.70
C ARG A 63 7.87 -4.03 8.54
N SER A 64 6.80 -3.96 9.34
CA SER A 64 6.00 -2.74 9.45
C SER A 64 6.97 -1.58 9.69
N PRO A 65 6.94 -0.49 8.90
CA PRO A 65 7.79 0.66 9.19
C PRO A 65 7.39 1.17 10.57
N ALA A 66 8.21 0.83 11.55
CA ALA A 66 8.09 1.34 12.90
C ALA A 66 8.38 2.84 12.86
N GLY A 67 7.51 3.62 13.48
CA GLY A 67 7.81 5.00 13.86
C GLY A 67 7.10 6.06 13.02
N LYS A 68 5.85 6.38 13.40
CA LYS A 68 5.63 7.79 13.73
C LYS A 68 6.54 8.07 14.91
N ALA A 69 7.69 8.70 14.65
CA ALA A 69 8.39 9.44 15.67
C ALA A 69 7.38 10.46 16.22
N GLY A 70 6.87 10.20 17.42
CA GLY A 70 6.47 11.28 18.29
C GLY A 70 7.68 12.19 18.45
N SER A 71 7.58 13.41 17.97
CA SER A 71 8.55 14.47 18.23
C SER A 71 7.82 15.80 18.10
N ARG A 72 7.27 16.21 19.26
CA ARG A 72 7.01 17.59 19.71
C ARG A 72 6.08 18.46 18.89
#